data_AF-A0A9E0RTX2-F1
#
_entry.id   AF-A0A9E0RTX2-F1
#
_cell.length_a   1.000
_cell.length_b   1.000
_cell.length_c   1.000
_cell.angle_alpha   90.00
_cell.angle_beta   90.00
_cell.angle_gamma   90.00
#
_symmetry.space_group_name_H-M   'P 1'
#
loop_
_entity.id
_entity.type
_entity.pdbx_description
1 polymer ?
#
loop_
_entity_poly.entity_id
_entity_poly.type
_entity_poly.pdbx_seq_one_letter_code
_entity_poly.pdbx_strand_id
1 'polypeptide(L)'
;LKAWLKALEPNREAVRKAAGRGLLPWGAGAASRRVWSVADLIWEAAGDTAQDYNRQTKRALLSAVIPSVVMRWLHTRDEAAIDAHIMRRLKQAMKLGQTGGKLLGPVLSALSRTPKPQA
;
A
#
# COMPACT_ATOMS: atom_id res chain seq x y z
N LEU A 1 -7.20 -3.46 8.49
CA LEU A 1 -7.40 -2.02 8.18
C LEU A 1 -8.38 -1.33 9.14
N LYS A 2 -9.66 -1.71 9.19
CA LYS A 2 -10.64 -1.06 10.09
C LYS A 2 -10.23 -1.09 11.56
N ALA A 3 -9.80 -2.24 12.06
CA ALA A 3 -9.30 -2.39 13.43
C ALA A 3 -8.11 -1.45 13.72
N TRP A 4 -7.18 -1.32 12.76
CA TRP A 4 -6.06 -0.40 12.87
C TRP A 4 -6.51 1.07 12.90
N LEU A 5 -7.47 1.49 12.07
CA LEU A 5 -8.04 2.84 12.13
C LEU A 5 -8.72 3.12 13.47
N LYS A 6 -9.47 2.15 14.00
CA LYS A 6 -10.12 2.26 15.31
C LYS A 6 -9.11 2.44 16.44
N ALA A 7 -7.96 1.77 16.37
CA ALA A 7 -6.87 1.94 17.33
C ALA A 7 -6.22 3.34 17.27
N LEU A 8 -6.29 4.02 16.11
CA LEU A 8 -5.77 5.37 15.92
C LEU A 8 -6.74 6.48 16.35
N GLU A 9 -8.01 6.15 16.62
CA GLU A 9 -9.04 7.14 16.94
C GLU A 9 -8.68 8.10 18.09
N PRO A 10 -8.07 7.64 19.20
CA PRO A 10 -7.63 8.54 20.28
C PRO A 10 -6.55 9.54 19.85
N ASN A 11 -5.78 9.21 18.81
CA ASN A 11 -4.60 9.96 18.36
C ASN A 11 -4.81 10.63 16.99
N ARG A 12 -6.05 10.88 16.59
CA ARG A 12 -6.41 11.36 15.25
C ARG A 12 -5.72 12.66 14.83
N GLU A 13 -5.55 13.60 15.76
CA GLU A 13 -4.85 14.86 15.49
C GLU A 13 -3.33 14.65 15.27
N ALA A 14 -2.72 13.72 16.02
CA ALA A 14 -1.34 13.34 15.80
C ALA A 14 -1.16 12.70 14.41
N VAL A 15 -2.10 11.84 13.99
CA VAL A 15 -2.11 11.25 12.65
C VAL A 15 -2.24 12.32 11.56
N ARG A 16 -3.11 13.33 11.75
CA ARG A 16 -3.24 14.46 10.82
C ARG A 16 -1.93 15.22 10.64
N LYS A 17 -1.25 15.57 11.75
CA LYS A 17 0.05 16.25 11.72
C LYS A 17 1.14 15.38 11.08
N ALA A 18 1.17 14.09 11.40
CA ALA A 18 2.13 13.15 10.82
C ALA A 18 1.91 12.98 9.31
N ALA A 19 0.66 12.96 8.86
CA ALA A 19 0.32 12.90 7.44
C ALA A 19 0.74 14.18 6.70
N GLY A 20 0.44 15.36 7.26
CA GLY A 20 0.90 16.63 6.70
C GLY A 20 2.42 16.71 6.58
N ARG A 21 3.16 16.30 7.62
CA ARG A 21 4.63 16.19 7.56
C ARG A 21 5.13 15.19 6.52
N GLY A 22 4.37 14.12 6.28
CA GLY A 22 4.70 13.11 5.29
C GLY A 22 4.57 13.57 3.85
N LEU A 23 3.82 14.65 3.58
CA LEU A 23 3.71 15.24 2.24
C LEU A 23 4.89 16.15 1.88
N LEU A 24 5.70 16.54 2.87
CA LEU A 24 6.89 17.35 2.63
C LEU A 24 8.01 16.49 2.04
N PRO A 25 8.81 16.99 1.09
CA PRO A 25 9.86 16.20 0.43
C PRO A 25 10.83 15.50 1.40
N TRP A 26 11.24 16.19 2.46
CA TRP A 26 12.13 15.64 3.50
C TRP A 26 11.43 14.64 4.43
N GLY A 27 10.11 14.73 4.59
CA GLY A 27 9.30 13.82 5.40
C GLY A 27 8.80 12.60 4.64
N ALA A 28 8.78 12.65 3.30
CA ALA A 28 8.21 11.64 2.43
C ALA A 28 8.89 10.27 2.61
N GLY A 29 10.22 10.22 2.65
CA GLY A 29 10.94 8.94 2.84
C GLY A 29 10.62 8.26 4.18
N ALA A 30 10.47 9.04 5.25
CA ALA A 30 10.08 8.51 6.56
C ALA A 30 8.60 8.10 6.58
N ALA A 31 7.73 8.83 5.88
CA ALA A 31 6.32 8.48 5.74
C ALA A 31 6.13 7.17 4.97
N SER A 32 6.84 6.98 3.86
CA SER A 32 6.81 5.74 3.08
C SER A 32 7.23 4.53 3.91
N ARG A 33 8.30 4.67 4.72
CA ARG A 33 8.72 3.61 5.65
C ARG A 33 7.64 3.27 6.68
N ARG A 34 7.00 4.27 7.29
CA ARG A 34 5.88 4.04 8.22
C ARG A 34 4.71 3.31 7.55
N VAL A 35 4.34 3.73 6.34
CA VAL A 35 3.27 3.10 5.56
C VAL A 35 3.61 1.65 5.26
N TRP A 36 4.86 1.37 4.88
CA TRP A 36 5.32 0.00 4.63
C TRP A 36 5.22 -0.88 5.87
N SER A 37 5.68 -0.39 7.03
CA SER A 37 5.56 -1.13 8.30
C SER A 37 4.10 -1.38 8.70
N VAL A 38 3.20 -0.44 8.44
CA VAL A 38 1.76 -0.65 8.69
C VAL A 38 1.20 -1.72 7.75
N ALA A 39 1.57 -1.69 6.46
CA ALA A 39 1.15 -2.72 5.52
C ALA A 39 1.65 -4.10 5.95
N ASP A 40 2.88 -4.17 6.45
CA ASP A 40 3.50 -5.38 7.00
C ASP A 40 2.66 -5.95 8.15
N LEU A 41 2.43 -5.14 9.19
CA LEU A 41 1.65 -5.51 10.37
C LEU A 41 0.22 -5.96 10.02
N ILE A 42 -0.42 -5.31 9.04
CA ILE A 42 -1.77 -5.70 8.61
C ILE A 42 -1.75 -7.09 7.95
N TRP A 43 -0.74 -7.40 7.15
CA TRP A 43 -0.61 -8.71 6.50
C TRP A 43 -0.22 -9.80 7.49
N GLU A 44 0.66 -9.50 8.45
CA GLU A 44 0.99 -10.42 9.56
C GLU A 44 -0.25 -10.74 10.40
N ALA A 45 -1.03 -9.72 10.78
CA ALA A 45 -2.27 -9.89 11.53
C ALA A 45 -3.36 -10.62 10.71
N ALA A 46 -3.31 -10.57 9.38
CA ALA A 46 -4.22 -11.30 8.51
C ALA A 46 -3.85 -12.79 8.34
N GLY A 47 -2.71 -13.23 8.89
CA GLY A 47 -2.28 -14.63 8.85
C GLY A 47 -1.78 -15.09 7.47
N ASP A 48 -1.42 -14.17 6.58
CA ASP A 48 -0.90 -14.53 5.26
C ASP A 48 0.54 -15.04 5.37
N THR A 49 0.70 -16.36 5.30
CA THR A 49 1.98 -17.08 5.38
C THR A 49 2.70 -17.21 4.02
N ALA A 50 2.19 -16.57 2.97
CA ALA A 50 2.79 -16.64 1.64
C ALA A 50 4.24 -16.10 1.65
N GLN A 51 5.23 -16.96 1.37
CA GLN A 51 6.66 -16.61 1.37
C GLN A 51 7.18 -16.10 0.00
N ASP A 52 6.34 -16.08 -1.04
CA ASP A 52 6.78 -15.83 -2.42
C ASP A 52 6.74 -14.35 -2.85
N TYR A 53 7.08 -14.08 -4.12
CA TYR A 53 6.92 -12.80 -4.85
C TYR A 53 5.58 -12.10 -4.56
N ASN A 54 4.53 -12.88 -4.31
CA ASN A 54 3.20 -12.42 -3.91
C ASN A 54 3.23 -11.56 -2.62
N ARG A 55 4.13 -11.82 -1.65
CA ARG A 55 4.25 -11.10 -0.37
C ARG A 55 4.66 -9.64 -0.57
N GLN A 56 5.68 -9.39 -1.39
CA GLN A 56 6.14 -8.02 -1.65
C GLN A 56 5.13 -7.24 -2.49
N THR A 57 4.53 -7.87 -3.50
CA THR A 57 3.48 -7.24 -4.31
C THR A 57 2.25 -6.89 -3.46
N LYS A 58 1.77 -7.81 -2.62
CA LYS A 58 0.64 -7.57 -1.70
C LYS A 58 0.91 -6.41 -0.74
N ARG A 59 2.13 -6.32 -0.19
CA ARG A 59 2.56 -5.21 0.68
C ARG A 59 2.67 -3.89 -0.06
N ALA A 60 3.22 -3.89 -1.26
CA ALA A 60 3.31 -2.69 -2.10
C ALA A 60 1.91 -2.17 -2.47
N LEU A 61 1.00 -3.05 -2.85
CA LEU A 61 -0.39 -2.70 -3.16
C LEU A 61 -1.12 -2.12 -1.95
N LEU A 62 -0.96 -2.72 -0.77
CA LEU A 62 -1.56 -2.20 0.45
C LEU A 62 -0.93 -0.86 0.88
N SER A 63 0.38 -0.70 0.72
CA SER A 63 1.10 0.55 0.96
C SER A 63 0.61 1.69 0.06
N ALA A 64 0.23 1.40 -1.19
CA ALA A 64 -0.37 2.38 -2.08
C ALA A 64 -1.81 2.81 -1.67
N VAL A 65 -2.51 1.96 -0.91
CA VAL A 65 -3.89 2.19 -0.48
C VAL A 65 -3.97 2.95 0.84
N ILE A 66 -3.07 2.64 1.79
CA ILE A 66 -3.09 3.18 3.17
C ILE A 66 -3.17 4.71 3.21
N PRO A 67 -2.33 5.50 2.50
CA PRO A 67 -2.39 6.97 2.57
C PRO A 67 -3.76 7.52 2.18
N SER A 68 -4.37 6.97 1.12
CA SER A 68 -5.71 7.36 0.65
C SER A 68 -6.78 7.05 1.70
N VAL A 69 -6.70 5.89 2.35
CA VAL A 69 -7.63 5.48 3.41
C VAL A 69 -7.48 6.39 4.63
N VAL A 70 -6.26 6.69 5.05
CA VAL A 70 -5.99 7.62 6.16
C VAL A 70 -6.54 9.00 5.84
N MET A 71 -6.32 9.51 4.63
CA MET A 71 -6.89 10.80 4.21
C MET A 71 -8.41 10.78 4.27
N ARG A 72 -9.07 9.78 3.67
CA ARG A 72 -10.54 9.66 3.75
C ARG A 72 -11.01 9.62 5.20
N TRP A 73 -10.39 8.77 6.02
CA TRP A 73 -10.71 8.65 7.43
C TRP A 73 -10.54 9.98 8.15
N LEU A 74 -9.49 10.78 7.92
CA LEU A 74 -9.30 12.07 8.58
C LEU A 74 -10.37 13.12 8.26
N HIS A 75 -10.98 13.06 7.07
CA HIS A 75 -11.94 14.06 6.57
C HIS A 75 -13.41 13.75 6.88
N THR A 76 -13.74 12.53 7.30
CA THR A 76 -15.12 12.17 7.67
C THR A 76 -15.17 11.28 8.92
N ARG A 77 -16.32 11.31 9.60
CA ARG A 77 -16.66 10.37 10.68
C ARG A 77 -17.66 9.30 10.20
N ASP A 78 -18.14 9.40 8.98
CA ASP A 78 -19.06 8.44 8.38
C ASP A 78 -18.32 7.12 8.07
N GLU A 79 -18.61 6.11 8.89
CA GLU A 79 -18.03 4.76 8.76
C GLU A 79 -18.40 4.11 7.43
N ALA A 80 -19.63 4.30 6.93
CA ALA A 80 -20.06 3.69 5.67
C ALA A 80 -19.28 4.28 4.49
N ALA A 81 -19.04 5.59 4.49
CA ALA A 81 -18.20 6.25 3.48
C ALA A 81 -16.74 5.78 3.53
N ILE A 82 -16.19 5.54 4.74
CA ILE A 82 -14.83 5.02 4.93
C ILE A 82 -14.74 3.58 4.41
N ASP A 83 -15.70 2.73 4.78
CA ASP A 83 -15.75 1.33 4.36
C ASP A 83 -15.87 1.20 2.84
N ALA A 84 -16.79 1.95 2.23
CA ALA A 84 -16.96 1.98 0.78
C ALA A 84 -15.68 2.47 0.07
N HIS A 85 -14.95 3.41 0.67
CA HIS A 85 -13.67 3.87 0.13
C HIS A 85 -12.59 2.79 0.23
N ILE A 86 -12.46 2.10 1.38
CA ILE A 86 -11.52 1.00 1.56
C ILE A 86 -11.77 -0.08 0.50
N MET A 87 -13.02 -0.54 0.36
CA MET A 87 -13.39 -1.60 -0.60
C MET A 87 -13.04 -1.21 -2.03
N ARG A 88 -13.34 0.03 -2.44
CA ARG A 88 -13.00 0.53 -3.77
C ARG A 88 -11.49 0.56 -4.01
N ARG A 89 -10.69 1.01 -3.03
CA ARG A 89 -9.24 1.10 -3.17
C ARG A 89 -8.57 -0.27 -3.17
N LEU A 90 -9.05 -1.22 -2.36
CA LEU A 90 -8.58 -2.60 -2.40
C LEU A 90 -8.86 -3.25 -3.77
N LYS A 91 -10.08 -3.07 -4.30
CA LYS A 91 -10.42 -3.55 -5.66
C LYS A 91 -9.51 -2.95 -6.74
N GLN A 92 -9.24 -1.64 -6.65
CA GLN A 92 -8.30 -0.98 -7.57
C GLN A 92 -6.87 -1.53 -7.44
N ALA A 93 -6.40 -1.75 -6.22
CA ALA A 93 -5.07 -2.30 -5.95
C ALA A 93 -4.93 -3.73 -6.51
N MET A 94 -5.94 -4.58 -6.31
CA MET A 94 -5.96 -5.92 -6.91
C MET A 94 -5.89 -5.87 -8.44
N LYS A 95 -6.66 -4.97 -9.07
CA LYS A 95 -6.62 -4.77 -10.52
C LYS A 95 -5.23 -4.29 -10.98
N LEU A 96 -4.62 -3.35 -10.27
CA LEU A 96 -3.25 -2.89 -10.55
C LEU A 96 -2.22 -4.00 -10.42
N GLY A 97 -2.33 -4.87 -9.41
CA GLY A 97 -1.47 -6.06 -9.27
C GLY A 97 -1.58 -7.01 -10.47
N GLN A 98 -2.82 -7.30 -10.91
CA GLN A 98 -3.07 -8.14 -12.08
C GLN A 98 -2.56 -7.51 -13.39
N THR A 99 -2.74 -6.21 -13.57
CA THR A 99 -2.29 -5.49 -14.76
C THR A 99 -0.78 -5.30 -14.78
N GLY A 100 -0.15 -5.00 -13.64
CA GLY A 100 1.30 -4.82 -13.51
C GLY A 100 2.08 -6.09 -13.86
N GLY A 101 1.57 -7.27 -13.49
CA GLY A 101 2.15 -8.55 -13.93
C GLY A 101 2.13 -8.74 -15.45
N LYS A 102 1.13 -8.20 -16.15
CA LYS A 102 1.03 -8.24 -17.62
C LYS A 102 1.91 -7.19 -18.31
N LEU A 103 2.14 -6.04 -17.65
CA LEU A 103 2.89 -4.90 -18.20
C LEU A 103 4.41 -5.02 -18.01
N LEU A 104 4.84 -5.60 -16.88
CA LEU A 104 6.26 -5.83 -16.59
C LEU A 104 6.81 -7.07 -17.30
N GLY A 105 5.98 -8.04 -17.67
CA GLY A 105 6.41 -9.25 -18.40
C GLY A 105 7.17 -8.94 -19.70
N PRO A 106 6.64 -8.10 -20.60
CA PRO A 106 7.34 -7.68 -21.82
C PRO A 106 8.65 -6.93 -21.55
N VAL A 107 8.66 -6.01 -20.59
CA VAL A 107 9.84 -5.19 -20.24
C VAL A 107 10.94 -6.04 -19.62
N LEU A 108 10.58 -6.95 -18.70
CA LEU A 108 11.51 -7.89 -18.10
C LEU A 108 12.07 -8.86 -19.16
N SER A 109 11.24 -9.34 -20.10
CA SER A 109 11.70 -10.21 -21.19
C SER A 109 12.63 -9.51 -22.19
N ALA A 110 12.45 -8.20 -22.39
CA ALA A 110 13.32 -7.38 -23.21
C ALA A 110 14.67 -7.12 -22.52
N LEU A 111 14.66 -6.90 -21.21
CA LEU A 111 15.88 -6.71 -20.39
C LEU A 111 16.65 -8.01 -20.14
N SER A 112 15.98 -9.18 -20.14
CA SER A 112 16.62 -10.48 -19.97
C SER A 112 17.14 -11.11 -21.26
N ARG A 113 17.02 -10.44 -22.43
CA ARG A 113 17.71 -10.86 -23.66
C ARG A 113 19.20 -10.53 -23.53
N THR A 114 19.95 -11.37 -22.83
CA THR A 114 21.40 -11.39 -22.93
C THR A 114 21.80 -11.84 -24.35
N PRO A 115 22.66 -11.11 -25.07
CA PRO A 115 23.19 -11.61 -26.34
C PRO A 115 24.00 -12.88 -26.06
N LYS A 116 23.63 -14.00 -26.72
CA LYS A 116 24.45 -15.22 -26.71
C LYS A 116 25.85 -14.86 -27.23
N PRO A 117 26.94 -15.20 -26.51
CA PRO A 117 28.27 -15.07 -27.09
C PRO A 117 28.35 -16.03 -28.29
N GLN A 118 28.63 -15.48 -29.46
CA GLN A 118 28.93 -16.27 -30.65
C GLN A 118 30.33 -16.85 -30.45
N ALA A 119 30.40 -18.18 -30.40
CA ALA A 119 31.63 -18.95 -30.53
C ALA A 119 31.72 -19.47 -31.97
#